data_AF-A0A7R9Z4Q8-F1
#
_entry.id   AF-A0A7R9Z4Q8-F1
#
_cell.length_a   1.000
_cell.length_b   1.000
_cell.length_c   1.000
_cell.angle_alpha   90.00
_cell.angle_beta   90.00
_cell.angle_gamma   90.00
#
_symmetry.space_group_name_H-M   'P 1'
#
loop_
_entity.id
_entity.type
_entity.pdbx_description
1 polymer ?
#
loop_
_entity_poly.entity_id
_entity_poly.type
_entity_poly.pdbx_seq_one_letter_code
_entity_poly.pdbx_strand_id
1 'polypeptide(L)'
;TDASFCLIHVGKTAGSKLSCLLGYRYAPTCRVVPPSQANMTAKLLKHHGGFLHMHYMSCQPKDRVLLLSLRNPIERFISWFNYEHVSNPPIIRYINGAQRRRPCPFKVFRWQGKGCFKTPNEFAENCTSPGPSMQPLFTRQDWISANLTTINHYVNSSSCQQLAWMVARGHAECAAHNFFHFGFYSRQVDMLVKKRPDRRVLGMRTEFLAEDWNEIERYFGGGTQSGSALFKTILNASTKKNSTDRPLSDLGYENLCRALCPEIQVYKRLLHQVENLNASQVRDSIVQVMSYCPQETEAIRKCPNH
;
A
#
# COMPACT_ATOMS: atom_id res chain seq x y z
N THR A 1 -16.67 9.92 -22.91
CA THR A 1 -15.51 10.77 -22.57
C THR A 1 -14.27 9.95 -22.81
N ASP A 2 -13.34 10.37 -23.67
CA ASP A 2 -12.13 9.57 -23.99
C ASP A 2 -11.02 9.73 -22.96
N ALA A 3 -11.38 9.96 -21.69
CA ALA A 3 -10.41 10.22 -20.63
C ALA A 3 -9.74 8.89 -20.23
N SER A 4 -8.44 8.74 -20.50
CA SER A 4 -7.66 7.65 -19.91
C SER A 4 -7.25 7.96 -18.48
N PHE A 5 -7.07 6.93 -17.66
CA PHE A 5 -6.57 7.06 -16.29
C PHE A 5 -5.18 6.41 -16.11
N CYS A 6 -4.36 6.99 -15.24
CA CYS A 6 -3.17 6.33 -14.72
C CYS A 6 -3.48 5.71 -13.35
N LEU A 7 -3.22 4.41 -13.19
CA LEU A 7 -3.34 3.73 -11.89
C LEU A 7 -2.15 4.05 -11.00
N ILE A 8 -2.37 4.70 -9.86
CA ILE A 8 -1.37 4.89 -8.81
C ILE A 8 -1.51 3.74 -7.81
N HIS A 9 -0.78 2.65 -8.04
CA HIS A 9 -0.82 1.47 -7.17
C HIS A 9 0.12 1.62 -5.98
N VAL A 10 -0.45 1.98 -4.83
CA VAL A 10 0.24 1.92 -3.55
C VAL A 10 0.41 0.46 -3.13
N GLY A 11 1.65 0.06 -2.82
CA GLY A 11 1.95 -1.32 -2.46
C GLY A 11 1.03 -1.83 -1.34
N LYS A 12 0.53 -3.06 -1.51
CA LYS A 12 -0.27 -3.81 -0.52
C LYS A 12 -1.68 -3.29 -0.24
N THR A 13 -2.18 -2.35 -1.04
CA THR A 13 -3.57 -1.87 -1.03
C THR A 13 -4.49 -2.69 -1.95
N ALA A 14 -4.39 -4.03 -1.86
CA ALA A 14 -5.03 -5.00 -2.76
C ALA A 14 -4.76 -4.78 -4.27
N GLY A 15 -3.83 -3.89 -4.61
CA GLY A 15 -3.72 -3.40 -5.98
C GLY A 15 -3.24 -4.44 -6.97
N SER A 16 -2.63 -5.56 -6.57
CA SER A 16 -2.39 -6.66 -7.51
C SER A 16 -3.70 -7.26 -8.03
N LYS A 17 -4.71 -7.50 -7.18
CA LYS A 17 -6.02 -8.02 -7.60
C LYS A 17 -6.74 -7.00 -8.48
N LEU A 18 -6.80 -5.75 -8.03
CA LEU A 18 -7.37 -4.64 -8.80
C LEU A 18 -6.66 -4.47 -10.15
N SER A 19 -5.34 -4.57 -10.18
CA SER A 19 -4.57 -4.41 -11.41
C SER A 19 -4.81 -5.54 -12.39
N CYS A 20 -4.98 -6.77 -11.91
CA CYS A 20 -5.41 -7.88 -12.77
C CYS A 20 -6.78 -7.60 -13.39
N LEU A 21 -7.72 -7.07 -12.60
CA LEU A 21 -9.06 -6.69 -13.10
C LEU A 21 -8.98 -5.58 -14.15
N LEU A 22 -8.15 -4.57 -13.91
CA LEU A 22 -7.94 -3.45 -14.82
C LEU A 22 -7.05 -3.81 -16.03
N GLY A 23 -6.64 -5.07 -16.18
CA GLY A 23 -5.85 -5.55 -17.33
C GLY A 23 -4.34 -5.25 -17.26
N TYR A 24 -3.85 -4.71 -16.15
CA TYR A 24 -2.42 -4.45 -15.96
C TYR A 24 -1.64 -5.75 -15.68
N ARG A 25 -0.60 -6.01 -16.48
CA ARG A 25 0.21 -7.24 -16.42
C ARG A 25 1.48 -7.16 -15.57
N TYR A 26 1.64 -6.13 -14.73
CA TYR A 26 2.87 -6.01 -13.94
C TYR A 26 2.89 -6.92 -12.70
N ALA A 27 1.73 -7.41 -12.24
CA ALA A 27 1.66 -8.42 -11.20
C ALA A 27 1.73 -9.82 -11.85
N PRO A 28 2.80 -10.61 -11.62
CA PRO A 28 2.99 -11.90 -12.28
C PRO A 28 1.98 -12.97 -11.85
N THR A 29 1.20 -12.72 -10.79
CA THR A 29 0.12 -13.59 -10.34
C THR A 29 -1.21 -13.31 -11.04
N CYS A 30 -1.28 -12.33 -11.95
CA CYS A 30 -2.44 -12.17 -12.82
C CYS A 30 -2.48 -13.34 -13.80
N ARG A 31 -3.00 -14.49 -13.33
CA ARG A 31 -3.51 -15.52 -14.25
C ARG A 31 -4.62 -14.84 -15.05
N VAL A 32 -4.55 -15.01 -16.36
CA VAL A 32 -5.52 -14.49 -17.33
C VAL A 32 -6.91 -14.66 -16.73
N VAL A 33 -7.55 -13.55 -16.35
CA VAL A 33 -8.97 -13.56 -15.99
C VAL A 33 -9.65 -14.23 -17.17
N PRO A 34 -10.33 -15.39 -16.99
CA PRO A 34 -10.85 -16.14 -18.11
C PRO A 34 -11.67 -15.22 -19.02
N PRO A 35 -11.56 -15.33 -20.35
CA PRO A 35 -12.32 -14.50 -21.28
C PRO A 35 -13.84 -14.51 -21.02
N SER A 36 -14.38 -15.52 -20.32
CA SER A 36 -15.77 -15.56 -19.86
C SER A 36 -16.13 -14.52 -18.78
N GLN A 37 -15.16 -13.99 -18.04
CA GLN A 37 -15.29 -12.79 -17.20
C GLN A 37 -14.96 -11.49 -17.98
N ALA A 38 -14.37 -11.60 -19.18
CA ALA A 38 -14.10 -10.46 -20.06
C ALA A 38 -15.37 -9.90 -20.75
N ASN A 39 -16.54 -10.50 -20.52
CA ASN A 39 -17.84 -9.87 -20.79
C ASN A 39 -18.21 -8.77 -19.79
N MET A 40 -17.30 -8.39 -18.87
CA MET A 40 -17.44 -7.14 -18.13
C MET A 40 -17.36 -5.96 -19.10
N THR A 41 -18.54 -5.50 -19.54
CA THR A 41 -18.78 -4.23 -20.24
C THR A 41 -18.43 -2.98 -19.41
N ALA A 42 -17.70 -3.16 -18.30
CA ALA A 42 -17.12 -2.15 -17.45
C ALA A 42 -16.40 -1.11 -18.33
N LYS A 43 -16.93 0.11 -18.36
CA LYS A 43 -16.38 1.16 -19.22
C LYS A 43 -14.99 1.56 -18.74
N LEU A 44 -14.73 1.45 -17.43
CA LEU A 44 -13.41 1.71 -16.85
C LEU A 44 -12.31 0.94 -17.58
N LEU A 45 -12.56 -0.33 -17.95
CA LEU A 45 -11.56 -1.16 -18.63
C LEU A 45 -11.18 -0.63 -20.01
N LYS A 46 -12.02 0.18 -20.67
CA LYS A 46 -11.71 0.82 -21.96
C LYS A 46 -10.83 2.06 -21.82
N HIS A 47 -10.67 2.56 -20.60
CA HIS A 47 -9.99 3.83 -20.30
C HIS A 47 -8.65 3.65 -19.57
N HIS A 48 -8.12 2.43 -19.47
CA HIS A 48 -6.84 2.21 -18.79
C HIS A 48 -5.66 2.83 -19.59
N GLY A 49 -4.84 3.61 -18.90
CA GLY A 49 -3.62 4.23 -19.41
C GLY A 49 -2.37 3.62 -18.79
N GLY A 50 -1.46 4.46 -18.32
CA GLY A 50 -0.27 4.01 -17.59
C GLY A 50 -0.54 3.52 -16.17
N PHE A 51 0.53 3.20 -15.45
CA PHE A 51 0.49 2.97 -14.00
C PHE A 51 1.75 3.50 -13.32
N LEU A 52 1.65 3.79 -12.03
CA LEU A 52 2.77 4.06 -11.13
C LEU A 52 2.75 2.99 -10.04
N HIS A 53 3.83 2.22 -9.92
CA HIS A 53 4.02 1.25 -8.86
C HIS A 53 5.49 1.21 -8.45
N MET A 54 5.76 1.57 -7.20
CA MET A 54 7.11 1.71 -6.65
C MET A 54 7.94 2.69 -7.50
N HIS A 55 9.10 2.27 -8.02
CA HIS A 55 9.94 3.09 -8.89
C HIS A 55 9.50 3.07 -10.36
N TYR A 56 8.56 2.21 -10.74
CA TYR A 56 8.13 2.09 -12.12
C TYR A 56 6.96 3.03 -12.42
N MET A 57 7.13 3.94 -13.38
CA MET A 57 6.12 4.91 -13.80
C MET A 57 5.94 4.85 -15.32
N SER A 58 4.71 4.56 -15.77
CA SER A 58 4.30 4.60 -17.18
C SER A 58 3.12 5.54 -17.44
N CYS A 59 2.69 6.32 -16.42
CA CYS A 59 1.68 7.37 -16.59
C CYS A 59 2.05 8.32 -17.73
N GLN A 60 1.11 8.56 -18.64
CA GLN A 60 1.32 9.41 -19.81
C GLN A 60 0.73 10.81 -19.58
N PRO A 61 1.22 11.84 -20.29
CA PRO A 61 0.62 13.18 -20.25
C PRO A 61 -0.89 13.17 -20.56
N LYS A 62 -1.33 12.30 -21.48
CA LYS A 62 -2.74 12.17 -21.88
C LYS A 62 -3.66 11.65 -20.77
N ASP A 63 -3.14 10.96 -19.76
CA ASP A 63 -3.93 10.45 -18.64
C ASP A 63 -4.48 11.62 -17.83
N ARG A 64 -5.81 11.83 -17.90
CA ARG A 64 -6.53 12.95 -17.25
C ARG A 64 -7.02 12.59 -15.86
N VAL A 65 -7.02 11.31 -15.52
CA VAL A 65 -7.45 10.81 -14.22
C VAL A 65 -6.28 10.06 -13.56
N LEU A 66 -6.05 10.32 -12.27
CA LEU A 66 -5.15 9.53 -11.44
C LEU A 66 -6.03 8.67 -10.53
N LEU A 67 -6.03 7.35 -10.74
CA LEU A 67 -6.78 6.41 -9.93
C LEU A 67 -5.88 5.85 -8.82
N LEU A 68 -6.07 6.29 -7.59
CA LEU A 68 -5.23 5.94 -6.45
C LEU A 68 -5.80 4.75 -5.67
N SER A 69 -4.99 3.70 -5.49
CA SER A 69 -5.38 2.58 -4.63
C SER A 69 -5.07 2.88 -3.16
N LEU A 70 -6.11 2.92 -2.34
CA LEU A 70 -6.08 3.29 -0.93
C LEU A 70 -6.37 2.07 -0.04
N ARG A 71 -5.79 2.06 1.16
CA ARG A 71 -6.03 1.07 2.22
C ARG A 71 -5.70 1.70 3.56
N ASN A 72 -6.41 1.31 4.60
CA ASN A 72 -6.07 1.61 5.98
C ASN A 72 -4.55 1.35 6.21
N PRO A 73 -3.77 2.36 6.68
CA PRO A 73 -2.32 2.23 6.81
C PRO A 73 -1.88 1.07 7.70
N ILE A 74 -2.65 0.73 8.74
CA ILE A 74 -2.33 -0.33 9.69
C ILE A 74 -2.53 -1.69 9.02
N GLU A 75 -3.68 -1.88 8.36
CA GLU A 75 -3.91 -3.10 7.59
C GLU A 75 -2.95 -3.27 6.42
N ARG A 76 -2.61 -2.16 5.72
CA ARG A 76 -1.60 -2.15 4.66
C ARG A 76 -0.27 -2.64 5.21
N PHE A 77 0.14 -2.16 6.38
CA PHE A 77 1.38 -2.56 7.03
C PHE A 77 1.37 -4.05 7.40
N ILE A 78 0.30 -4.55 8.04
CA ILE A 78 0.17 -5.98 8.38
C ILE A 78 0.17 -6.84 7.11
N SER A 79 -0.54 -6.42 6.07
CA SER A 79 -0.55 -7.06 4.75
C SER A 79 0.82 -7.09 4.11
N TRP A 80 1.59 -6.00 4.24
CA TRP A 80 2.98 -5.93 3.82
C TRP A 80 3.85 -6.92 4.57
N PHE A 81 3.82 -6.90 5.90
CA PHE A 81 4.61 -7.80 6.73
C PHE A 81 4.34 -9.25 6.32
N ASN A 82 3.07 -9.65 6.30
CA ASN A 82 2.69 -11.01 5.92
C ASN A 82 3.08 -11.38 4.47
N TYR A 83 3.08 -10.43 3.55
CA TYR A 83 3.45 -10.74 2.17
C TYR A 83 4.96 -10.87 1.96
N GLU A 84 5.73 -10.06 2.67
CA GLU A 84 7.18 -9.99 2.50
C GLU A 84 7.92 -10.93 3.46
N HIS A 85 7.33 -11.34 4.58
CA HIS A 85 8.01 -12.14 5.60
C HIS A 85 8.51 -13.51 5.11
N VAL A 86 9.78 -13.83 5.41
CA VAL A 86 10.50 -15.04 4.93
C VAL A 86 9.85 -16.36 5.35
N SER A 87 9.19 -16.40 6.50
CA SER A 87 8.51 -17.61 6.96
C SER A 87 7.23 -17.87 6.18
N ASN A 88 6.70 -16.88 5.47
CA ASN A 88 5.57 -17.11 4.59
C ASN A 88 6.11 -17.71 3.30
N PRO A 89 5.52 -18.83 2.81
CA PRO A 89 6.01 -19.49 1.63
C PRO A 89 6.07 -18.45 0.51
N PRO A 90 7.23 -18.29 -0.16
CA PRO A 90 7.34 -17.33 -1.23
C PRO A 90 6.22 -17.65 -2.21
N ILE A 91 5.45 -16.65 -2.61
CA ILE A 91 4.46 -16.83 -3.68
C ILE A 91 5.24 -17.42 -4.85
N ILE A 92 5.01 -18.71 -5.12
CA ILE A 92 5.75 -19.45 -6.13
C ILE A 92 5.35 -18.84 -7.46
N ARG A 93 6.23 -18.00 -8.00
CA ARG A 93 6.07 -17.41 -9.33
C ARG A 93 6.62 -18.41 -10.34
N TYR A 94 5.72 -19.02 -11.10
CA TYR A 94 6.09 -19.71 -12.33
C TYR A 94 6.22 -18.65 -13.42
N ILE A 95 7.45 -18.36 -13.86
CA ILE A 95 7.71 -17.49 -15.01
C ILE A 95 8.25 -18.42 -16.10
N ASN A 96 7.50 -18.57 -17.19
CA ASN A 96 7.85 -19.47 -18.32
C ASN A 96 8.08 -20.93 -17.90
N GLY A 97 7.23 -21.48 -17.02
CA GLY A 97 7.37 -22.87 -16.52
C GLY A 97 8.55 -23.09 -15.56
N ALA A 98 9.48 -22.15 -15.44
CA ALA A 98 10.57 -22.21 -14.48
C ALA A 98 10.15 -21.57 -13.15
N GLN A 99 10.43 -22.27 -12.05
CA GLN A 99 10.29 -21.73 -10.69
C GLN A 99 11.38 -20.68 -10.45
N ARG A 100 11.19 -19.48 -10.97
CA ARG A 100 12.06 -18.36 -10.62
C ARG A 100 11.55 -17.77 -9.31
N ARG A 101 12.09 -18.28 -8.20
CA ARG A 101 12.22 -17.48 -6.99
C ARG A 101 12.98 -16.24 -7.46
N ARG A 102 12.31 -15.09 -7.58
CA ARG A 102 13.06 -13.85 -7.39
C ARG A 102 13.26 -13.86 -5.88
N PRO A 103 14.42 -14.25 -5.32
CA PRO A 103 14.76 -13.72 -4.02
C PRO A 103 14.51 -12.22 -4.16
N CYS A 104 13.74 -11.61 -3.27
CA CYS A 104 13.72 -10.16 -3.21
C CYS A 104 15.22 -9.79 -3.16
N PRO A 105 15.79 -9.17 -4.21
CA PRO A 105 17.24 -9.02 -4.31
C PRO A 105 17.76 -8.03 -3.26
N PHE A 106 16.84 -7.43 -2.50
CA PHE A 106 17.10 -6.60 -1.35
C PHE A 106 17.64 -7.45 -0.20
N LYS A 107 18.96 -7.32 -0.04
CA LYS A 107 19.88 -7.90 0.94
C LYS A 107 19.52 -7.64 2.42
N VAL A 108 18.33 -7.09 2.64
CA VAL A 108 17.79 -6.59 3.90
C VAL A 108 16.87 -7.64 4.54
N PHE A 109 16.49 -8.71 3.83
CA PHE A 109 15.85 -9.88 4.46
C PHE A 109 16.76 -10.65 5.45
N ARG A 110 18.05 -10.29 5.56
CA ARG A 110 18.93 -10.80 6.63
C ARG A 110 18.47 -10.39 8.04
N TRP A 111 17.58 -9.42 8.21
CA TRP A 111 16.95 -9.13 9.51
C TRP A 111 16.04 -10.24 10.02
N GLN A 112 15.29 -10.83 9.10
CA GLN A 112 14.46 -11.99 9.42
C GLN A 112 15.35 -13.22 9.62
N GLY A 113 16.54 -13.24 8.99
CA GLY A 113 17.63 -14.17 9.31
C GLY A 113 18.29 -13.94 10.70
N LYS A 114 18.31 -12.70 11.22
CA LYS A 114 18.64 -12.42 12.63
C LYS A 114 17.53 -12.88 13.60
N GLY A 115 16.33 -13.17 13.09
CA GLY A 115 15.20 -13.60 13.92
C GLY A 115 14.57 -12.47 14.76
N CYS A 116 14.72 -11.20 14.37
CA CYS A 116 14.17 -10.08 15.16
C CYS A 116 12.66 -10.17 15.34
N PHE A 117 11.91 -10.56 14.31
CA PHE A 117 10.46 -10.63 14.34
C PHE A 117 9.98 -11.84 13.56
N LYS A 118 9.24 -12.72 14.21
CA LYS A 118 8.58 -13.89 13.63
C LYS A 118 7.13 -13.60 13.27
N THR A 119 6.53 -12.63 13.97
CA THR A 119 5.12 -12.27 13.82
C THR A 119 4.98 -10.76 13.59
N PRO A 120 3.87 -10.30 12.97
CA PRO A 120 3.60 -8.88 12.84
C PRO A 120 3.44 -8.22 14.23
N ASN A 121 3.00 -8.95 15.24
CA ASN A 121 2.89 -8.44 16.61
C ASN A 121 4.26 -8.14 17.23
N GLU A 122 5.21 -9.08 17.15
CA GLU A 122 6.58 -8.85 17.64
C GLU A 122 7.22 -7.63 16.97
N PHE A 123 7.00 -7.45 15.66
CA PHE A 123 7.44 -6.25 14.95
C PHE A 123 6.78 -4.98 15.53
N ALA A 124 5.47 -5.00 15.67
CA ALA A 124 4.68 -3.86 16.11
C ALA A 124 5.03 -3.44 17.55
N GLU A 125 5.19 -4.39 18.47
CA GLU A 125 5.62 -4.13 19.86
C GLU A 125 7.00 -3.49 19.93
N ASN A 126 7.88 -3.75 18.95
CA ASN A 126 9.20 -3.14 18.84
C ASN A 126 9.19 -1.78 18.11
N CYS A 127 8.04 -1.29 17.61
CA CYS A 127 7.92 0.03 16.97
C CYS A 127 7.89 1.19 17.98
N THR A 128 8.71 1.15 19.02
CA THR A 128 8.82 2.28 19.96
C THR A 128 9.77 3.33 19.42
N SER A 129 9.47 4.60 19.71
CA SER A 129 10.37 5.69 19.32
C SER A 129 11.75 5.41 19.92
N PRO A 130 12.83 5.49 19.13
CA PRO A 130 14.15 5.61 19.70
C PRO A 130 14.15 6.81 20.65
N GLY A 131 14.82 6.67 21.80
CA GLY A 131 15.04 7.78 22.71
C GLY A 131 15.80 8.92 22.01
N PRO A 132 15.87 10.12 22.62
CA PRO A 132 16.54 11.28 22.01
C PRO A 132 18.02 11.04 21.66
N SER A 133 18.67 10.06 22.30
CA SER A 133 20.04 9.62 22.01
C SER A 133 20.17 8.75 20.75
N MET A 134 19.06 8.25 20.20
CA MET A 134 19.02 7.43 18.99
C MET A 134 18.43 8.25 17.83
N GLN A 135 19.17 9.28 17.41
CA GLN A 135 18.88 9.90 16.12
C GLN A 135 19.02 8.84 15.01
N PRO A 136 18.14 8.85 14.00
CA PRO A 136 18.31 7.96 12.87
C PRO A 136 19.65 8.28 12.20
N LEU A 137 20.64 7.39 12.39
CA LEU A 137 21.95 7.47 11.74
C LEU A 137 21.85 7.35 10.21
N PHE A 138 20.66 7.04 9.70
CA PHE A 138 20.40 6.84 8.28
C PHE A 138 19.06 7.46 7.90
N THR A 139 19.10 8.46 7.03
CA THR A 139 17.92 8.98 6.35
C THR A 139 17.51 8.05 5.20
N ARG A 140 16.32 8.30 4.63
CA ARG A 140 15.89 7.64 3.39
C ARG A 140 16.91 7.85 2.25
N GLN A 141 17.52 9.03 2.17
CA GLN A 141 18.47 9.34 1.10
C GLN A 141 19.78 8.61 1.29
N ASP A 142 20.25 8.50 2.55
CA ASP A 142 21.41 7.68 2.90
C ASP A 142 21.16 6.21 2.55
N TRP A 143 19.93 5.72 2.79
CA TRP A 143 19.57 4.36 2.40
C TRP A 143 19.64 4.10 0.90
N ILE A 144 19.20 5.08 0.10
CA ILE A 144 19.22 4.97 -1.36
C ILE A 144 20.67 5.04 -1.90
N SER A 145 21.54 5.84 -1.30
CA SER A 145 22.91 6.04 -1.76
C SER A 145 23.91 5.01 -1.22
N ALA A 146 23.58 4.34 -0.11
CA ALA A 146 24.50 3.43 0.55
C ALA A 146 24.75 2.14 -0.23
N ASN A 147 25.99 1.68 -0.17
CA ASN A 147 26.36 0.37 -0.66
C ASN A 147 25.95 -0.74 0.34
N LEU A 148 26.07 -1.99 -0.11
CA LEU A 148 25.69 -3.18 0.65
C LEU A 148 26.54 -3.39 1.90
N THR A 149 27.82 -3.05 1.77
CA THR A 149 28.77 -2.70 2.83
C THR A 149 28.13 -2.13 4.08
N THR A 150 27.77 -0.86 3.90
CA THR A 150 27.19 0.05 4.87
C THR A 150 25.83 -0.43 5.34
N ILE A 151 24.96 -0.85 4.41
CA ILE A 151 23.64 -1.37 4.78
C ILE A 151 23.81 -2.57 5.71
N ASN A 152 24.63 -3.57 5.35
CA ASN A 152 24.84 -4.75 6.19
C ASN A 152 25.49 -4.42 7.53
N HIS A 153 26.43 -3.46 7.58
CA HIS A 153 27.05 -3.05 8.83
C HIS A 153 26.03 -2.39 9.76
N TYR A 154 25.31 -1.38 9.25
CA TYR A 154 24.21 -0.72 9.95
C TYR A 154 23.18 -1.73 10.42
N VAL A 155 22.92 -2.71 9.54
CA VAL A 155 22.00 -3.78 9.82
C VAL A 155 22.50 -4.60 11.02
N ASN A 156 23.76 -4.99 10.98
CA ASN A 156 24.33 -5.83 12.01
C ASN A 156 24.48 -5.12 13.36
N SER A 157 24.64 -3.79 13.38
CA SER A 157 24.80 -3.01 14.61
C SER A 157 23.50 -2.47 15.23
N SER A 158 22.39 -2.40 14.48
CA SER A 158 21.13 -1.85 15.02
C SER A 158 20.36 -2.86 15.89
N SER A 159 19.66 -2.36 16.91
CA SER A 159 18.71 -3.15 17.70
C SER A 159 17.43 -3.45 16.92
N CYS A 160 16.71 -4.54 17.25
CA CYS A 160 15.43 -4.84 16.62
C CYS A 160 14.45 -3.66 16.73
N GLN A 161 14.37 -3.03 17.90
CA GLN A 161 13.56 -1.82 18.12
C GLN A 161 13.84 -0.70 17.10
N GLN A 162 15.12 -0.32 16.93
CA GLN A 162 15.51 0.75 16.00
C GLN A 162 15.04 0.46 14.57
N LEU A 163 15.07 -0.81 14.21
CA LEU A 163 14.74 -1.27 12.86
C LEU A 163 13.27 -1.34 12.62
N ALA A 164 12.50 -1.85 13.59
CA ALA A 164 11.05 -1.83 13.53
C ALA A 164 10.57 -0.39 13.28
N TRP A 165 11.10 0.57 14.07
CA TRP A 165 10.79 1.99 13.91
C TRP A 165 11.14 2.54 12.53
N MET A 166 12.38 2.34 12.06
CA MET A 166 12.82 2.87 10.77
C MET A 166 12.12 2.25 9.58
N VAL A 167 11.85 0.94 9.64
CA VAL A 167 11.15 0.21 8.60
C VAL A 167 9.69 0.65 8.54
N ALA A 168 9.00 0.74 9.70
CA ALA A 168 7.62 1.22 9.77
C ALA A 168 7.48 2.60 9.12
N ARG A 169 8.44 3.50 9.38
CA ARG A 169 8.46 4.87 8.81
C ARG A 169 8.91 4.95 7.35
N GLY A 170 9.31 3.84 6.72
CA GLY A 170 9.84 3.83 5.36
C GLY A 170 11.18 4.55 5.21
N HIS A 171 11.96 4.64 6.29
CA HIS A 171 13.33 5.17 6.27
C HIS A 171 14.35 4.08 5.89
N ALA A 172 14.07 2.83 6.24
CA ALA A 172 14.87 1.67 5.84
C ALA A 172 14.08 0.78 4.87
N GLU A 173 14.70 0.38 3.77
CA GLU A 173 14.09 -0.54 2.81
C GLU A 173 14.20 -1.98 3.32
N CYS A 174 13.20 -2.46 4.07
CA CYS A 174 13.11 -3.89 4.42
C CYS A 174 12.52 -4.74 3.29
N ALA A 175 11.66 -4.12 2.46
CA ALA A 175 11.18 -4.61 1.19
C ALA A 175 10.51 -3.42 0.46
N ALA A 176 10.49 -3.47 -0.88
CA ALA A 176 10.09 -2.34 -1.70
C ALA A 176 8.70 -1.79 -1.33
N HIS A 177 7.71 -2.65 -1.06
CA HIS A 177 6.33 -2.21 -0.83
C HIS A 177 6.12 -1.29 0.38
N ASN A 178 6.85 -1.46 1.51
CA ASN A 178 6.73 -0.53 2.64
C ASN A 178 7.61 0.71 2.49
N PHE A 179 8.76 0.56 1.83
CA PHE A 179 9.62 1.69 1.51
C PHE A 179 8.92 2.70 0.60
N PHE A 180 8.11 2.23 -0.34
CA PHE A 180 7.18 3.05 -1.12
C PHE A 180 5.83 3.14 -0.37
N HIS A 181 5.77 3.94 0.69
CA HIS A 181 4.56 4.22 1.48
C HIS A 181 3.74 5.40 0.92
N PHE A 182 2.59 5.76 1.53
CA PHE A 182 1.73 6.84 1.03
C PHE A 182 2.46 8.18 0.86
N GLY A 183 3.44 8.49 1.70
CA GLY A 183 4.26 9.70 1.58
C GLY A 183 5.04 9.77 0.26
N PHE A 184 5.52 8.64 -0.25
CA PHE A 184 6.14 8.58 -1.57
C PHE A 184 5.11 8.86 -2.68
N TYR A 185 3.98 8.15 -2.68
CA TYR A 185 2.97 8.29 -3.74
C TYR A 185 2.28 9.65 -3.73
N SER A 186 2.03 10.25 -2.56
CA SER A 186 1.48 11.60 -2.47
C SER A 186 2.38 12.62 -3.17
N ARG A 187 3.71 12.54 -3.01
CA ARG A 187 4.64 13.44 -3.74
C ARG A 187 4.56 13.21 -5.26
N GLN A 188 4.38 11.97 -5.70
CA GLN A 188 4.24 11.66 -7.12
C GLN A 188 2.91 12.20 -7.68
N VAL A 189 1.82 12.05 -6.94
CA VAL A 189 0.50 12.62 -7.27
C VAL A 189 0.60 14.15 -7.37
N ASP A 190 1.17 14.81 -6.36
CA ASP A 190 1.34 16.27 -6.35
C ASP A 190 2.15 16.75 -7.58
N MET A 191 3.24 16.06 -7.92
CA MET A 191 4.04 16.36 -9.11
C MET A 191 3.22 16.16 -10.40
N LEU A 192 2.46 15.07 -10.49
CA LEU A 192 1.65 14.75 -11.68
C LEU A 192 0.50 15.75 -11.87
N VAL A 193 -0.13 16.21 -10.79
CA VAL A 193 -1.16 17.26 -10.80
C VAL A 193 -0.53 18.63 -11.12
N LYS A 194 0.61 18.98 -10.52
CA LYS A 194 1.31 20.24 -10.83
C LYS A 194 1.67 20.36 -12.32
N LYS A 195 2.06 19.25 -12.97
CA LYS A 195 2.36 19.22 -14.40
C LYS A 195 1.11 19.40 -15.29
N ARG A 196 -0.06 19.02 -14.78
CA ARG A 196 -1.35 19.00 -15.50
C ARG A 196 -2.48 19.30 -14.50
N PRO A 197 -2.77 20.59 -14.22
CA PRO A 197 -3.73 20.97 -13.18
C PRO A 197 -5.18 20.55 -13.44
N ASP A 198 -5.50 20.18 -14.69
CA ASP A 198 -6.79 19.62 -15.09
C ASP A 198 -6.95 18.13 -14.73
N ARG A 199 -5.91 17.49 -14.17
CA ARG A 199 -5.98 16.10 -13.73
C ARG A 199 -6.86 15.95 -12.51
N ARG A 200 -7.76 14.98 -12.59
CA ARG A 200 -8.66 14.60 -11.51
C ARG A 200 -8.07 13.43 -10.73
N VAL A 201 -8.24 13.43 -9.41
CA VAL A 201 -7.74 12.36 -8.54
C VAL A 201 -8.93 11.57 -8.01
N LEU A 202 -8.98 10.28 -8.33
CA LEU A 202 -10.00 9.36 -7.81
C LEU A 202 -9.35 8.35 -6.87
N GLY A 203 -10.09 7.89 -5.87
CA GLY A 203 -9.63 6.93 -4.86
C GLY A 203 -10.43 5.65 -4.92
N MET A 204 -9.74 4.52 -4.74
CA MET A 204 -10.35 3.21 -4.58
C MET A 204 -9.81 2.55 -3.31
N ARG A 205 -10.66 2.50 -2.28
CA ARG A 205 -10.35 1.98 -0.95
C ARG A 205 -10.51 0.46 -0.95
N THR A 206 -9.54 -0.22 -0.36
CA THR A 206 -9.53 -1.69 -0.29
C THR A 206 -10.70 -2.23 0.53
N GLU A 207 -11.07 -1.49 1.58
CA GLU A 207 -12.13 -1.86 2.54
C GLU A 207 -13.53 -1.64 1.96
N PHE A 208 -13.66 -0.81 0.93
CA PHE A 208 -14.92 -0.42 0.26
C PHE A 208 -14.83 -0.63 -1.25
N LEU A 209 -14.12 -1.68 -1.66
CA LEU A 209 -13.69 -1.86 -3.04
C LEU A 209 -14.87 -2.02 -4.01
N ALA A 210 -15.96 -2.62 -3.55
CA ALA A 210 -17.16 -2.83 -4.36
C ALA A 210 -17.93 -1.52 -4.59
N GLU A 211 -18.06 -0.71 -3.54
CA GLU A 211 -18.74 0.58 -3.54
C GLU A 211 -17.97 1.59 -4.41
N ASP A 212 -16.66 1.71 -4.17
CA ASP A 212 -15.79 2.62 -4.90
C ASP A 212 -15.69 2.23 -6.39
N TRP A 213 -15.71 0.93 -6.71
CA TRP A 213 -15.80 0.47 -8.09
C TRP A 213 -17.07 0.94 -8.79
N ASN A 214 -18.23 0.85 -8.13
CA ASN A 214 -19.50 1.29 -8.71
C ASN A 214 -19.53 2.80 -8.97
N GLU A 215 -18.92 3.60 -8.08
CA GLU A 215 -18.77 5.04 -8.25
C GLU A 215 -17.87 5.38 -9.43
N ILE A 216 -16.73 4.71 -9.51
CA ILE A 216 -15.77 4.94 -10.58
C ILE A 216 -16.33 4.46 -11.93
N GLU A 217 -17.02 3.32 -11.99
CA GLU A 217 -17.72 2.91 -13.21
C GLU A 217 -18.71 3.97 -13.69
N ARG A 218 -19.55 4.49 -12.79
CA ARG A 218 -20.48 5.60 -13.12
C ARG A 218 -19.75 6.84 -13.60
N TYR A 219 -18.60 7.17 -12.99
CA TYR A 219 -17.76 8.30 -13.41
C TYR A 219 -17.30 8.16 -14.87
N PHE A 220 -16.94 6.95 -15.31
CA PHE A 220 -16.59 6.65 -16.71
C PHE A 220 -17.82 6.39 -17.60
N GLY A 221 -19.03 6.70 -17.13
CA GLY A 221 -20.30 6.51 -17.83
C GLY A 221 -20.73 5.06 -17.96
N GLY A 222 -20.15 4.15 -17.17
CA GLY A 222 -20.51 2.74 -17.07
C GLY A 222 -21.88 2.52 -16.43
N GLY A 223 -22.39 1.30 -16.57
CA GLY A 223 -23.69 0.89 -16.01
C GLY A 223 -23.61 0.43 -14.55
N THR A 224 -24.75 0.01 -14.00
CA THR A 224 -24.91 -0.47 -12.62
C THR A 224 -24.37 -1.89 -12.40
N GLN A 225 -23.28 -2.28 -13.07
CA GLN A 225 -22.65 -3.57 -12.75
C GLN A 225 -22.28 -3.55 -11.27
N SER A 226 -22.77 -4.55 -10.52
CA SER A 226 -22.54 -4.58 -9.09
C SER A 226 -21.10 -5.03 -8.81
N GLY A 227 -20.26 -4.10 -8.37
CA GLY A 227 -18.94 -4.36 -7.84
C GLY A 227 -18.98 -5.44 -6.75
N SER A 228 -20.08 -5.57 -6.00
CA SER A 228 -20.25 -6.64 -5.02
C SER A 228 -20.18 -8.03 -5.67
N ALA A 229 -20.80 -8.23 -6.85
CA ALA A 229 -20.75 -9.49 -7.57
C ALA A 229 -19.33 -9.78 -8.11
N LEU A 230 -18.66 -8.72 -8.62
CA LEU A 230 -17.29 -8.79 -9.09
C LEU A 230 -16.33 -9.23 -7.97
N PHE A 231 -16.36 -8.51 -6.85
CA PHE A 231 -15.43 -8.73 -5.75
C PHE A 231 -15.83 -9.89 -4.85
N LYS A 232 -17.09 -10.32 -4.77
CA LYS A 232 -17.48 -11.52 -4.02
C LYS A 232 -16.70 -12.75 -4.47
N THR A 233 -16.53 -12.95 -5.78
CA THR A 233 -15.76 -14.07 -6.33
C THR A 233 -14.26 -13.97 -5.97
N ILE A 234 -13.73 -12.75 -5.97
CA ILE A 234 -12.30 -12.45 -5.76
C ILE A 234 -11.91 -12.45 -4.28
N LEU A 235 -12.85 -12.06 -3.42
CA LEU A 235 -12.70 -12.01 -1.97
C LEU A 235 -12.93 -13.38 -1.34
N ASN A 236 -13.89 -14.17 -1.85
CA ASN A 236 -14.14 -15.54 -1.37
C ASN A 236 -12.94 -16.48 -1.57
N ALA A 237 -12.10 -16.24 -2.58
CA ALA A 237 -10.87 -17.02 -2.81
C ALA A 237 -9.75 -16.71 -1.79
N SER A 238 -9.84 -15.60 -1.08
CA SER A 238 -9.00 -15.30 0.09
C SER A 238 -9.77 -15.71 1.33
N THR A 239 -9.56 -16.96 1.77
CA THR A 239 -10.14 -17.57 2.98
C THR A 239 -10.44 -16.54 4.08
N LYS A 240 -11.71 -16.47 4.49
CA LYS A 240 -12.18 -15.75 5.68
C LYS A 240 -11.29 -16.13 6.87
N LYS A 241 -10.30 -15.31 7.21
CA LYS A 241 -9.84 -15.25 8.60
C LYS A 241 -11.02 -14.65 9.36
N ASN A 242 -11.48 -15.34 10.39
CA ASN A 242 -12.48 -14.77 11.30
C ASN A 242 -11.95 -13.41 11.77
N SER A 243 -12.72 -12.36 11.52
CA SER A 243 -12.32 -10.97 11.77
C SER A 243 -12.16 -10.63 13.25
N THR A 244 -12.31 -11.62 14.14
CA THR A 244 -12.16 -11.49 15.59
C THR A 244 -10.71 -11.58 16.04
N ASP A 245 -9.82 -12.19 15.25
CA ASP A 245 -8.42 -12.32 15.63
C ASP A 245 -7.71 -10.99 15.35
N ARG A 246 -7.58 -10.17 16.40
CA ARG A 246 -6.70 -8.99 16.37
C ARG A 246 -5.26 -9.48 16.11
N PRO A 247 -4.65 -9.14 14.97
CA PRO A 247 -3.32 -9.65 14.62
C PRO A 247 -2.20 -9.07 15.48
N LEU A 248 -2.48 -7.99 16.24
CA LEU A 248 -1.55 -7.29 17.13
C LEU A 248 -2.19 -7.15 18.52
N SER A 249 -1.36 -7.12 19.55
CA SER A 249 -1.70 -6.73 20.92
C SER A 249 -2.02 -5.23 20.99
N ASP A 250 -2.63 -4.77 22.08
CA ASP A 250 -2.88 -3.34 22.30
C ASP A 250 -1.58 -2.53 22.27
N LEU A 251 -0.51 -3.04 22.90
CA LEU A 251 0.82 -2.45 22.86
C LEU A 251 1.38 -2.40 21.43
N GLY A 252 1.20 -3.48 20.67
CA GLY A 252 1.61 -3.53 19.26
C GLY A 252 0.88 -2.48 18.41
N TYR A 253 -0.43 -2.36 18.57
CA TYR A 253 -1.21 -1.31 17.90
C TYR A 253 -0.72 0.09 18.30
N GLU A 254 -0.58 0.37 19.60
CA GLU A 254 -0.14 1.67 20.07
C GLU A 254 1.22 2.08 19.48
N ASN A 255 2.21 1.18 19.56
CA ASN A 255 3.55 1.45 19.04
C ASN A 255 3.55 1.61 17.52
N LEU A 256 2.83 0.75 16.80
CA LEU A 256 2.74 0.84 15.35
C LEU A 256 2.02 2.12 14.91
N CYS A 257 0.95 2.53 15.59
CA CYS A 257 0.23 3.78 15.32
C CYS A 257 1.13 5.01 15.47
N ARG A 258 1.97 5.04 16.53
CA ARG A 258 2.97 6.11 16.71
C ARG A 258 3.98 6.13 15.56
N ALA A 259 4.52 4.98 15.19
CA ALA A 259 5.49 4.86 14.10
C ALA A 259 4.89 5.24 12.73
N LEU A 260 3.64 4.82 12.46
CA LEU A 260 2.93 5.09 11.22
C LEU A 260 2.23 6.46 11.19
N CYS A 261 2.32 7.26 12.25
CA CYS A 261 1.60 8.54 12.31
C CYS A 261 1.79 9.39 11.04
N PRO A 262 3.00 9.62 10.50
CA PRO A 262 3.16 10.42 9.28
C PRO A 262 2.44 9.81 8.08
N GLU A 263 2.46 8.48 7.97
CA GLU A 263 1.77 7.77 6.91
C GLU A 263 0.25 7.89 7.06
N ILE A 264 -0.28 7.80 8.28
CA ILE A 264 -1.68 8.02 8.59
C ILE A 264 -2.12 9.44 8.19
N GLN A 265 -1.34 10.47 8.51
CA GLN A 265 -1.69 11.84 8.14
C GLN A 265 -1.69 12.05 6.62
N VAL A 266 -0.75 11.43 5.90
CA VAL A 266 -0.76 11.45 4.43
C VAL A 266 -1.96 10.71 3.87
N TYR A 267 -2.32 9.55 4.43
CA TYR A 267 -3.51 8.81 4.03
C TYR A 267 -4.79 9.64 4.20
N LYS A 268 -4.98 10.30 5.34
CA LYS A 268 -6.10 11.24 5.56
C LYS A 268 -6.14 12.35 4.52
N ARG A 269 -4.99 12.97 4.23
CA ARG A 269 -4.89 13.99 3.17
C ARG A 269 -5.30 13.44 1.81
N LEU A 270 -4.83 12.25 1.44
CA LEU A 270 -5.19 11.62 0.17
C LEU A 270 -6.69 11.31 0.09
N LEU A 271 -7.32 10.88 1.19
CA LEU A 271 -8.77 10.70 1.26
C LEU A 271 -9.55 12.01 0.99
N HIS A 272 -9.08 13.13 1.55
CA HIS A 272 -9.71 14.44 1.29
C HIS A 272 -9.43 15.00 -0.12
N GLN A 273 -8.39 14.51 -0.80
CA GLN A 273 -8.02 14.95 -2.15
C GLN A 273 -8.77 14.20 -3.26
N VAL A 274 -9.32 13.01 -2.99
CA VAL A 274 -10.00 12.22 -4.01
C VAL A 274 -11.43 12.70 -4.24
N GLU A 275 -11.80 12.87 -5.49
CA GLU A 275 -13.05 13.56 -5.86
C GLU A 275 -14.30 12.68 -5.86
N ASN A 276 -14.14 11.36 -5.94
CA ASN A 276 -15.28 10.44 -5.91
C ASN A 276 -15.78 10.14 -4.50
N LEU A 277 -15.04 10.49 -3.44
CA LEU A 277 -15.46 10.23 -2.07
C LEU A 277 -16.16 11.46 -1.48
N ASN A 278 -17.32 11.24 -0.87
CA ASN A 278 -18.00 12.26 -0.09
C ASN A 278 -17.47 12.32 1.36
N ALA A 279 -17.89 13.35 2.11
CA ALA A 279 -17.43 13.56 3.49
C ALA A 279 -17.73 12.38 4.43
N SER A 280 -18.86 11.69 4.27
CA SER A 280 -19.21 10.50 5.06
C SER A 280 -18.25 9.35 4.75
N GLN A 281 -17.97 9.07 3.48
CA GLN A 281 -17.07 8.00 3.07
C GLN A 281 -15.62 8.25 3.54
N VAL A 282 -15.16 9.50 3.46
CA VAL A 282 -13.88 9.90 4.03
C VAL A 282 -13.88 9.65 5.55
N ARG A 283 -14.93 10.08 6.25
CA ARG A 283 -15.07 9.87 7.69
C ARG A 283 -15.05 8.39 8.06
N ASP A 284 -15.80 7.54 7.37
CA ASP A 284 -15.85 6.09 7.62
C ASP A 284 -14.45 5.46 7.53
N SER A 285 -13.64 5.92 6.58
CA SER A 285 -12.28 5.43 6.38
C SER A 285 -11.34 5.89 7.50
N ILE A 286 -11.54 7.11 8.02
CA ILE A 286 -10.78 7.64 9.15
C ILE A 286 -11.20 6.99 10.48
N VAL A 287 -12.50 6.73 10.68
CA VAL A 287 -13.03 6.01 11.85
C VAL A 287 -12.43 4.60 11.93
N GLN A 288 -12.26 3.90 10.80
CA GLN A 288 -11.54 2.62 10.79
C GLN A 288 -10.05 2.75 11.17
N VAL A 289 -9.40 3.87 10.87
CA VAL A 289 -8.03 4.11 11.38
C VAL A 289 -8.08 4.32 12.89
N MET A 290 -9.04 5.10 13.38
CA MET A 290 -9.20 5.39 14.81
C MET A 290 -9.54 4.15 15.63
N SER A 291 -10.25 3.16 15.06
CA SER A 291 -10.49 1.89 15.75
C SER A 291 -9.23 1.06 16.00
N TYR A 292 -8.16 1.26 15.21
CA TYR A 292 -6.84 0.68 15.47
C TYR A 292 -5.93 1.61 16.28
N CYS A 293 -6.11 2.93 16.12
CA CYS A 293 -5.29 3.97 16.74
C CYS A 293 -6.16 4.96 17.53
N PRO A 294 -6.57 4.65 18.78
CA PRO A 294 -7.51 5.50 19.53
C PRO A 294 -7.01 6.92 19.83
N GLN A 295 -5.70 7.17 19.76
CA GLN A 295 -5.09 8.50 19.89
C GLN A 295 -5.11 9.32 18.58
N GLU A 296 -5.56 8.73 17.47
CA GLU A 296 -5.81 9.46 16.23
C GLU A 296 -7.14 10.19 16.30
N THR A 297 -7.20 11.35 15.65
CA THR A 297 -8.40 12.19 15.51
C THR A 297 -8.85 12.24 14.07
N GLU A 298 -10.06 12.74 13.80
CA GLU A 298 -10.51 12.96 12.41
C GLU A 298 -9.63 13.96 11.65
N ALA A 299 -9.19 15.03 12.33
CA ALA A 299 -8.35 16.07 11.73
C ALA A 299 -6.96 15.55 11.33
N ILE A 300 -6.44 16.10 10.22
CA ILE A 300 -5.03 15.98 9.83
C ILE A 300 -4.22 16.82 10.83
N ARG A 301 -3.23 16.20 11.47
CA ARG A 301 -2.39 16.86 12.49
C ARG A 301 -0.91 16.65 12.24
N LYS A 302 -0.07 17.35 13.01
CA LYS A 302 1.35 17.00 13.13
C LYS A 302 1.50 15.78 14.04
N CYS A 303 2.52 14.98 13.76
CA CYS A 303 2.85 13.82 14.58
C CYS A 303 3.76 14.27 15.73
N PRO A 304 3.52 13.81 16.98
CA PRO A 304 4.44 14.07 18.09
C PRO A 304 5.86 13.57 17.74
N ASN A 305 6.89 14.32 18.12
CA ASN A 305 8.31 13.99 17.91
C ASN A 305 8.77 13.93 16.43
N HIS A 306 8.33 14.90 15.63
CA HIS A 306 8.72 15.12 14.23
C HIS A 306 9.31 16.49 13.98
#